data_AF-A0A928WPQ0-F1
#
_entry.id   AF-A0A928WPQ0-F1
#
_cell.length_a   1.000
_cell.length_b   1.000
_cell.length_c   1.000
_cell.angle_alpha   90.00
_cell.angle_beta   90.00
_cell.angle_gamma   90.00
#
_symmetry.space_group_name_H-M   'P 1'
#
loop_
_entity.id
_entity.type
_entity.pdbx_description
1 polymer ?
#
loop_
_entity_poly.entity_id
_entity_poly.type
_entity_poly.pdbx_seq_one_letter_code
_entity_poly.pdbx_strand_id
1 'polypeptide(L)'
;MQSIKLCSHVGADGILHLEIPVGITDKEMEVVVIYQQIEPSVPSKTPKELGWPEGFFEQTYGSCQDNPIVIDYEGDFEIREEMV
;
A
#
# COMPACT_ATOMS: atom_id res chain seq x y z
N MET A 1 2.59 -12.82 -25.51
CA MET A 1 2.43 -12.76 -24.04
C MET A 1 1.01 -12.33 -23.72
N GLN A 2 0.22 -13.20 -23.10
CA GLN A 2 -1.07 -12.83 -22.49
C GLN A 2 -0.87 -12.80 -20.98
N SER A 3 -1.38 -11.77 -20.31
CA SER A 3 -1.32 -11.63 -18.86
C SER A 3 -2.72 -11.80 -18.27
N ILE A 4 -2.84 -12.67 -17.28
CA ILE A 4 -4.10 -12.96 -16.58
C ILE A 4 -3.89 -12.62 -15.12
N LYS A 5 -4.69 -11.70 -14.57
CA LYS A 5 -4.63 -11.32 -13.16
C LYS A 5 -5.59 -12.21 -12.36
N LEU A 6 -5.04 -13.09 -11.53
CA LEU A 6 -5.78 -13.93 -10.59
C LEU A 6 -5.51 -13.48 -9.16
N CYS A 7 -6.56 -13.40 -8.35
CA CYS A 7 -6.47 -13.26 -6.89
C CYS A 7 -7.05 -14.51 -6.27
N SER A 8 -6.21 -15.28 -5.57
CA SER A 8 -6.58 -16.50 -4.89
C SER A 8 -5.99 -16.49 -3.48
N HIS A 9 -6.69 -17.12 -2.55
CA HIS A 9 -6.23 -17.23 -1.17
C HIS A 9 -5.30 -18.45 -1.04
N VAL A 10 -4.17 -18.26 -0.37
CA VAL A 10 -3.26 -19.37 -0.03
C VAL A 10 -3.92 -20.20 1.07
N GLY A 11 -4.04 -21.51 0.84
CA GLY A 11 -4.67 -22.41 1.81
C GLY A 11 -3.85 -22.55 3.11
N ALA A 12 -4.44 -23.19 4.12
CA ALA A 12 -3.76 -23.50 5.37
C ALA A 12 -2.57 -24.47 5.21
N ASP A 13 -2.44 -25.07 4.03
CA ASP A 13 -1.33 -25.90 3.57
C ASP A 13 -0.14 -25.10 3.02
N GLY A 14 -0.30 -23.79 2.84
CA GLY A 14 0.73 -22.92 2.26
C GLY A 14 0.84 -23.02 0.73
N ILE A 15 -0.15 -23.61 0.05
CA ILE A 15 -0.12 -23.80 -1.41
C ILE A 15 -1.08 -22.82 -2.08
N LEU A 16 -0.60 -22.11 -3.10
CA LEU A 16 -1.41 -21.26 -3.96
C LEU A 16 -1.94 -22.07 -5.15
N HIS A 17 -3.23 -22.40 -5.12
CA HIS A 17 -3.90 -23.07 -6.24
C HIS A 17 -4.27 -22.04 -7.33
N LEU A 18 -3.70 -22.22 -8.53
CA LEU A 18 -3.98 -21.40 -9.70
C LEU A 18 -4.58 -22.29 -10.81
N GLU A 19 -5.83 -22.05 -11.17
CA GLU A 19 -6.47 -22.68 -12.32
C GLU A 19 -6.47 -21.70 -13.50
N ILE A 20 -5.66 -21.99 -14.52
CA ILE A 20 -5.52 -21.15 -15.71
C ILE A 20 -6.26 -21.83 -16.86
N PRO A 21 -7.46 -21.34 -17.26
CA PRO A 21 -8.16 -21.88 -18.41
C PRO A 21 -7.46 -21.43 -19.69
N VAL A 22 -6.68 -22.32 -20.29
CA VAL A 22 -5.89 -22.01 -21.49
C VAL A 22 -6.61 -22.33 -22.80
N GLY A 23 -7.70 -23.10 -22.77
CA GLY A 23 -8.51 -23.43 -23.96
C GLY A 23 -7.75 -24.16 -25.08
N ILE A 24 -6.54 -24.64 -24.81
CA ILE A 24 -5.64 -25.29 -25.76
C ILE A 24 -5.39 -26.72 -25.28
N THR A 25 -5.51 -27.67 -26.19
CA THR A 25 -5.21 -29.09 -25.97
C THR A 25 -4.01 -29.49 -26.83
N ASP A 26 -3.17 -30.38 -26.29
CA ASP A 26 -2.05 -31.01 -27.01
C ASP A 26 -0.94 -30.04 -27.51
N LYS A 27 -0.57 -29.06 -26.68
CA LYS A 27 0.57 -28.17 -26.95
C LYS A 27 1.39 -27.91 -25.70
N GLU A 28 2.70 -27.83 -25.88
CA GLU A 28 3.63 -27.37 -24.83
C GLU A 28 3.51 -25.85 -24.65
N MET A 29 3.58 -25.40 -23.40
CA MET A 29 3.49 -23.99 -23.07
C MET A 29 4.44 -23.63 -21.94
N GLU A 30 5.21 -22.57 -22.17
CA GLU A 30 6.06 -21.96 -21.15
C GLU A 30 5.24 -20.98 -20.32
N VAL A 31 5.29 -21.10 -19.00
CA VAL A 31 4.53 -20.27 -18.06
C VAL A 31 5.49 -19.64 -17.06
N VAL A 32 5.43 -18.31 -16.94
CA VAL A 32 6.17 -17.55 -15.92
C VAL A 32 5.16 -17.02 -14.90
N VAL A 33 5.33 -17.41 -13.64
CA VAL A 33 4.46 -16.99 -12.54
C VAL A 33 5.17 -15.91 -11.73
N ILE A 34 4.55 -14.74 -11.62
CA ILE A 34 4.98 -13.64 -10.76
C ILE A 34 3.89 -13.46 -9.71
N TYR A 35 4.25 -13.57 -8.43
CA TYR A 35 3.32 -13.38 -7.32
C TYR A 35 3.77 -12.24 -6.42
N GLN A 36 2.79 -11.56 -5.83
CA GLN A 36 3.01 -10.53 -4.82
C GLN A 36 2.08 -10.83 -3.65
N GLN A 37 2.62 -10.83 -2.43
CA GLN A 37 1.78 -10.91 -1.25
C GLN A 37 0.95 -9.64 -1.15
N ILE A 38 -0.37 -9.81 -1.20
CA ILE A 38 -1.32 -8.76 -0.86
C ILE A 38 -1.57 -8.88 0.63
N GLU A 39 -0.92 -8.02 1.41
CA GLU A 39 -1.33 -7.84 2.80
C GLU A 39 -2.79 -7.38 2.79
N PRO A 40 -3.67 -8.01 3.59
CA PRO A 40 -5.00 -7.47 3.77
C PRO A 40 -4.81 -6.02 4.19
N SER A 41 -5.39 -5.08 3.43
CA SER A 41 -5.46 -3.69 3.83
C SER A 41 -6.04 -3.73 5.24
N VAL A 42 -5.18 -3.55 6.24
CA VAL A 42 -5.62 -3.33 7.60
C VAL A 42 -6.60 -2.17 7.46
N PRO A 43 -7.90 -2.36 7.82
CA PRO A 43 -8.83 -1.25 7.75
C PRO A 43 -8.16 -0.12 8.53
N SER A 44 -7.89 0.97 7.83
CA SER A 44 -7.22 2.12 8.44
C SER A 44 -8.05 2.49 9.65
N LYS A 45 -7.47 2.35 10.84
CA LYS A 45 -8.15 2.67 12.09
C LYS A 45 -8.80 4.04 11.93
N THR A 46 -10.08 4.12 12.25
CA THR A 46 -10.80 5.38 12.23
C THR A 46 -10.11 6.36 13.19
N PRO A 47 -10.20 7.69 12.95
CA PRO A 47 -9.65 8.69 13.86
C PRO A 47 -10.03 8.45 15.33
N LYS A 48 -11.27 7.99 15.57
CA LYS A 48 -11.78 7.62 16.89
C LYS A 48 -11.01 6.46 17.53
N GLU A 49 -10.69 5.42 16.77
CA GLU A 49 -9.89 4.27 17.24
C GLU A 49 -8.42 4.62 17.49
N LEU A 50 -7.96 5.73 16.92
CA LEU A 50 -6.65 6.32 17.17
C LEU A 50 -6.65 7.34 18.33
N GLY A 51 -7.79 7.52 19.00
CA GLY A 51 -7.92 8.43 20.16
C GLY A 51 -8.24 9.89 19.80
N TRP A 52 -8.53 10.19 18.53
CA TRP A 52 -8.89 11.54 18.11
C TRP A 52 -10.38 11.83 18.41
N PRO A 53 -10.71 13.06 18.80
CA PRO A 53 -12.09 13.53 18.85
C PRO A 53 -12.77 13.42 17.48
N GLU A 54 -14.09 13.24 17.49
CA GLU A 54 -14.89 13.23 16.27
C GLU A 54 -14.79 14.57 15.55
N GLY A 55 -14.53 14.55 14.24
CA GLY A 55 -14.38 15.77 13.44
C GLY A 55 -13.07 16.54 13.66
N PHE A 56 -12.08 15.99 14.38
CA PHE A 56 -10.83 16.70 14.68
C PHE A 56 -10.09 17.14 13.42
N PHE A 57 -9.94 16.25 12.43
CA PHE A 57 -9.22 16.57 11.19
C PHE A 57 -9.99 17.56 10.34
N GLU A 58 -11.31 17.43 10.24
CA GLU A 58 -12.19 18.34 9.50
C GLU A 58 -12.17 19.76 10.06
N GLN A 59 -11.97 19.91 11.38
CA GLN A 59 -11.91 21.21 12.06
C GLN A 59 -10.51 21.82 12.13
N THR A 60 -9.46 21.00 12.14
CA THR A 60 -8.07 21.48 12.30
C THR A 60 -7.29 21.54 11.01
N TYR A 61 -7.69 20.79 9.99
CA TYR A 61 -7.03 20.83 8.69
C TYR A 61 -7.16 22.23 8.08
N GLY A 62 -6.03 22.87 7.82
CA GLY A 62 -5.99 24.23 7.29
C GLY A 62 -6.24 25.34 8.31
N SER A 63 -6.29 25.05 9.62
CA SER A 63 -6.49 26.07 10.66
C SER A 63 -5.43 27.18 10.67
N CYS A 64 -4.24 26.90 10.11
CA CYS A 64 -3.14 27.85 9.97
C CYS A 64 -2.97 28.35 8.52
N GLN A 65 -3.94 28.13 7.63
CA GLN A 65 -3.84 28.57 6.23
C GLN A 65 -3.79 30.11 6.12
N ASP A 66 -4.59 30.81 6.94
CA ASP A 66 -4.65 32.28 6.94
C ASP A 66 -3.53 32.93 7.78
N ASN A 67 -2.82 32.14 8.59
CA ASN A 67 -1.72 32.59 9.43
C ASN A 67 -0.59 31.55 9.40
N PRO A 68 0.26 31.58 8.34
CA PRO A 68 1.35 30.63 8.21
C PRO A 68 2.34 30.78 9.36
N ILE A 69 2.82 29.64 9.85
CA ILE A 69 3.82 29.60 10.93
C ILE A 69 5.13 30.15 10.38
N VAL A 70 5.53 31.32 10.87
CA VAL A 70 6.84 31.92 10.56
C VAL A 70 7.87 31.36 11.50
N ILE A 71 8.97 30.84 10.96
CA ILE A 71 10.11 30.36 11.74
C ILE A 71 11.14 31.49 11.78
N ASP A 72 11.48 32.00 12.97
CA ASP A 72 12.41 33.13 13.12
C ASP A 72 13.86 32.76 12.74
N TYR A 73 14.24 31.48 12.93
CA TYR A 73 15.54 30.94 12.56
C TYR A 73 15.41 29.43 12.34
N GLU A 74 15.77 28.95 11.15
CA GLU A 74 15.60 27.53 10.75
C GLU A 74 16.62 26.57 11.39
N GLY A 75 17.57 27.09 12.17
CA GLY A 75 18.65 26.30 12.74
C GLY A 75 19.75 25.99 11.73
N ASP A 76 20.87 25.46 12.24
CA ASP A 76 21.88 24.84 11.38
C ASP A 76 21.47 23.39 11.14
N PHE A 77 21.09 23.05 9.90
CA PHE A 77 20.76 21.68 9.53
C PHE A 77 22.02 20.82 9.48
N GLU A 78 21.91 19.59 9.97
CA GLU A 78 22.98 18.60 9.82
C GLU A 78 23.14 18.20 8.34
N ILE A 79 24.37 18.24 7.84
CA ILE A 79 24.69 17.70 6.51
C ILE A 79 24.64 16.17 6.61
N ARG A 80 23.62 15.56 6.01
CA ARG A 80 23.50 14.10 5.91
C ARG A 80 24.31 13.59 4.74
N GLU A 81 24.92 12.42 4.90
CA GLU A 81 25.61 11.74 3.81
C GLU A 81 24.63 11.41 2.67
N GLU A 82 25.13 11.50 1.43
CA GLU A 82 24.39 11.13 0.24
C GLU A 82 24.11 9.62 0.27
N MET A 83 22.89 9.18 -0.08
CA MET A 83 22.60 7.76 -0.21
C MET A 83 23.46 7.18 -1.35
N VAL A 84 24.40 6.29 -0.99
CA VAL A 84 25.18 5.46 -1.92
C VAL A 84 24.37 4.25 -2.35
#